data_AF-A0A8T7DU26-F1
#
_entry.id   AF-A0A8T7DU26-F1
#
_cell.length_a   1.000
_cell.length_b   1.000
_cell.length_c   1.000
_cell.angle_alpha   90.00
_cell.angle_beta   90.00
_cell.angle_gamma   90.00
#
_symmetry.space_group_name_H-M   'P 1'
#
loop_
_entity.id
_entity.type
_entity.pdbx_description
1 polymer ?
#
loop_
_entity_poly.entity_id
_entity_poly.type
_entity_poly.pdbx_seq_one_letter_code
_entity_poly.pdbx_strand_id
1 'polypeptide(L)'
;MRSTHLTILGLLAALGLLALSSQAQAQVEAEHTVQAEAPVPTGNDACKTCHEKIEQHKRDSFHRDCGACHTPTIEHLEEGGRGNIELPDSNTCLACHQYNDHERMNWAFSEHSKAGVECRQCHGTHSPKVKELPPQLMKTDRDSALCMSCHRDVAARLTLTSHHPVREGALSCVNCHAPHDARQTSLIGINERCTRCHQNVRGPKVFEHPPVVEDCLICHNPHGSPNRRLLQLAQPMQCV
;
A
#
# COMPACT_ATOMS: atom_id res chain seq x y z
N MET A 1 -14.41 -20.65 104.84
CA MET A 1 -15.55 -21.37 105.46
C MET A 1 -16.48 -21.85 104.36
N ARG A 2 -16.86 -23.14 104.43
CA ARG A 2 -18.01 -23.85 103.81
C ARG A 2 -18.93 -23.00 102.92
N SER A 3 -19.42 -23.47 101.76
CA SER A 3 -20.11 -24.74 101.59
C SER A 3 -20.51 -24.96 100.12
N THR A 4 -20.38 -26.20 99.65
CA THR A 4 -21.35 -26.98 98.85
C THR A 4 -22.38 -26.25 97.99
N HIS A 5 -22.42 -26.55 96.68
CA HIS A 5 -23.66 -27.02 96.03
C HIS A 5 -23.31 -27.96 94.87
N LEU A 6 -23.74 -29.21 95.03
CA LEU A 6 -23.72 -30.29 94.05
C LEU A 6 -25.16 -30.46 93.53
N THR A 7 -25.31 -30.95 92.30
CA THR A 7 -26.55 -31.39 91.62
C THR A 7 -27.45 -30.24 91.13
N ILE A 8 -27.80 -30.14 89.84
CA ILE A 8 -28.73 -31.03 89.14
C ILE A 8 -28.33 -31.18 87.66
N LEU A 9 -28.30 -32.45 87.26
CA LEU A 9 -28.28 -32.99 85.90
C LEU A 9 -29.59 -32.64 85.17
N GLY A 10 -29.51 -32.35 83.87
CA GLY A 10 -30.55 -32.76 82.93
C GLY A 10 -31.23 -31.64 82.13
N LEU A 11 -31.31 -31.90 80.83
CA LEU A 11 -31.93 -31.13 79.74
C LEU A 11 -31.09 -29.99 79.15
N LEU A 12 -31.09 -29.97 77.81
CA LEU A 12 -30.45 -29.01 76.88
C LEU A 12 -29.14 -29.46 76.20
N ALA A 13 -28.86 -30.77 76.16
CA ALA A 13 -27.92 -31.35 75.20
C ALA A 13 -28.68 -31.87 73.96
N ALA A 14 -29.24 -30.99 73.12
CA ALA A 14 -29.86 -31.41 71.85
C ALA A 14 -30.05 -30.31 70.77
N LEU A 15 -29.39 -29.14 70.86
CA LEU A 15 -29.62 -28.04 69.89
C LEU A 15 -28.36 -27.28 69.46
N GLY A 16 -27.17 -27.88 69.57
CA GLY A 16 -25.89 -27.22 69.30
C GLY A 16 -24.96 -27.94 68.30
N LEU A 17 -25.47 -28.83 67.45
CA LEU A 17 -24.64 -29.70 66.60
C LEU A 17 -24.96 -29.68 65.09
N LEU A 18 -25.73 -28.68 64.61
CA LEU A 18 -26.09 -28.55 63.19
C LEU A 18 -25.52 -27.30 62.48
N ALA A 19 -24.60 -26.56 63.12
CA ALA A 19 -24.07 -25.30 62.56
C ALA A 19 -22.55 -25.28 62.35
N LEU A 20 -21.87 -26.45 62.30
CA LEU A 20 -20.42 -26.51 62.04
C LEU A 20 -20.02 -27.24 60.74
N SER A 21 -20.96 -27.74 59.94
CA SER A 21 -20.64 -28.40 58.67
C SER A 21 -20.73 -27.49 57.43
N SER A 22 -21.27 -26.28 57.53
CA SER A 22 -21.47 -25.40 56.35
C SER A 22 -20.28 -24.50 56.00
N GLN A 23 -19.25 -24.41 56.85
CA GLN A 23 -18.09 -23.53 56.57
C GLN A 23 -16.87 -24.27 56.01
N ALA A 24 -16.81 -25.60 56.09
CA ALA A 24 -15.67 -26.37 55.57
C ALA A 24 -15.76 -26.64 54.06
N GLN A 25 -16.93 -26.49 53.44
CA GLN A 25 -17.11 -26.68 51.99
C GLN A 25 -16.96 -25.39 51.17
N ALA A 26 -16.89 -24.22 51.81
CA ALA A 26 -16.73 -22.93 51.11
C ALA A 26 -15.27 -22.55 50.81
N GLN A 27 -14.27 -23.31 51.30
CA GLN A 27 -12.85 -22.97 51.16
C GLN A 27 -12.06 -23.87 50.20
N VAL A 28 -12.67 -24.90 49.60
CA VAL A 28 -12.00 -25.77 48.61
C VAL A 28 -12.26 -25.33 47.15
N GLU A 29 -13.21 -24.43 46.92
CA GLU A 29 -13.48 -23.86 45.57
C GLU A 29 -12.66 -22.59 45.26
N ALA A 30 -11.68 -22.25 46.09
CA ALA A 30 -10.91 -21.01 45.96
C ALA A 30 -9.43 -21.23 45.62
N GLU A 31 -9.08 -22.16 44.73
CA GLU A 31 -7.78 -22.10 44.04
C GLU A 31 -7.72 -22.91 42.74
N HIS A 32 -8.62 -22.64 41.80
CA HIS A 32 -8.28 -22.77 40.38
C HIS A 32 -9.15 -21.83 39.57
N THR A 33 -9.01 -20.52 39.83
CA THR A 33 -9.23 -19.57 38.76
C THR A 33 -8.15 -19.87 37.73
N VAL A 34 -8.48 -20.72 36.76
CA VAL A 34 -7.84 -20.72 35.45
C VAL A 34 -7.90 -19.26 35.03
N GLN A 35 -6.77 -18.55 35.18
CA GLN A 35 -6.60 -17.30 34.47
C GLN A 35 -6.92 -17.67 33.04
N ALA A 36 -8.03 -17.14 32.51
CA ALA A 36 -8.36 -17.35 31.12
C ALA A 36 -7.14 -16.84 30.36
N GLU A 37 -6.30 -17.78 29.91
CA GLU A 37 -5.12 -17.47 29.12
C GLU A 37 -5.63 -16.59 28.00
N ALA A 38 -5.06 -15.39 27.89
CA ALA A 38 -5.42 -14.46 26.84
C ALA A 38 -5.42 -15.25 25.52
N PRO A 39 -6.47 -15.13 24.69
CA PRO A 39 -6.58 -15.95 23.49
C PRO A 39 -5.29 -15.82 22.68
N VAL A 40 -4.70 -16.97 22.32
CA VAL A 40 -3.50 -17.01 21.48
C VAL A 40 -3.79 -16.17 20.24
N PRO A 41 -3.04 -15.08 19.98
CA PRO A 41 -3.29 -14.24 18.83
C PRO A 41 -3.21 -15.09 17.56
N THR A 42 -4.23 -15.02 16.71
CA THR A 42 -4.29 -15.76 15.44
C THR A 42 -4.30 -14.80 14.26
N GLY A 43 -3.91 -15.29 13.08
CA GLY A 43 -3.82 -14.48 11.87
C GLY A 43 -2.88 -13.28 12.04
N ASN A 44 -3.32 -12.11 11.61
CA ASN A 44 -2.53 -10.87 11.67
C ASN A 44 -2.06 -10.50 13.08
N ASP A 45 -2.88 -10.77 14.10
CA ASP A 45 -2.56 -10.36 15.46
C ASP A 45 -1.42 -11.20 16.05
N ALA A 46 -1.23 -12.44 15.58
CA ALA A 46 -0.03 -13.24 15.85
C ALA A 46 1.23 -12.55 15.35
N CYS A 47 1.21 -12.07 14.10
CA CYS A 47 2.36 -11.40 13.48
C CYS A 47 2.72 -10.12 14.23
N LYS A 48 1.72 -9.34 14.65
CA LYS A 48 1.92 -8.05 15.36
C LYS A 48 2.58 -8.20 16.73
N THR A 49 2.52 -9.38 17.36
CA THR A 49 3.22 -9.62 18.64
C THR A 49 4.74 -9.43 18.52
N CYS A 50 5.29 -9.70 17.34
CA CYS A 50 6.72 -9.55 17.04
C CYS A 50 7.01 -8.40 16.05
N HIS A 51 6.08 -8.10 15.13
CA HIS A 51 6.33 -7.26 13.95
C HIS A 51 5.69 -5.85 13.95
N GLU A 52 5.38 -5.20 15.08
CA GLU A 52 4.82 -3.83 15.01
C GLU A 52 5.35 -2.74 15.96
N LYS A 53 5.58 -1.56 15.36
CA LYS A 53 5.25 -0.25 15.91
C LYS A 53 4.23 0.40 14.95
N ILE A 54 3.05 0.76 15.48
CA ILE A 54 1.79 1.19 14.83
C ILE A 54 1.92 2.24 13.69
N GLU A 55 3.04 2.95 13.59
CA GLU A 55 3.24 4.02 12.62
C GLU A 55 3.49 3.55 11.18
N GLN A 56 3.87 2.28 10.97
CA GLN A 56 4.30 1.79 9.65
C GLN A 56 3.12 1.36 8.77
N HIS A 57 2.05 0.78 9.32
CA HIS A 57 0.89 0.28 8.54
C HIS A 57 -0.25 1.29 8.37
N LYS A 58 0.02 2.61 8.43
CA LYS A 58 -1.00 3.68 8.40
C LYS A 58 -1.86 3.78 7.12
N ARG A 59 -1.70 2.86 6.15
CA ARG A 59 -2.61 2.69 5.02
C ARG A 59 -2.97 1.22 4.86
N ASP A 60 -4.07 0.87 5.53
CA ASP A 60 -5.05 -0.10 5.06
C ASP A 60 -4.51 -1.49 4.64
N SER A 61 -3.99 -2.22 5.63
CA SER A 61 -3.85 -3.69 5.58
C SER A 61 -5.19 -4.44 5.47
N PHE A 62 -6.30 -3.78 5.12
CA PHE A 62 -7.65 -4.36 5.02
C PHE A 62 -7.82 -5.38 3.88
N HIS A 63 -6.77 -5.69 3.11
CA HIS A 63 -6.87 -6.53 1.92
C HIS A 63 -6.77 -8.03 2.20
N ARG A 64 -6.05 -8.47 3.25
CA ARG A 64 -5.94 -9.88 3.65
C ARG A 64 -5.05 -10.07 4.89
N ASP A 65 -4.88 -11.32 5.31
CA ASP A 65 -3.89 -11.68 6.32
C ASP A 65 -2.45 -11.50 5.82
N CYS A 66 -1.49 -11.28 6.73
CA CYS A 66 -0.06 -11.14 6.45
C CYS A 66 0.45 -12.30 5.59
N GLY A 67 -0.02 -13.52 5.88
CA GLY A 67 0.34 -14.74 5.15
C GLY A 67 -0.21 -14.86 3.73
N ALA A 68 -1.07 -13.93 3.29
CA ALA A 68 -1.46 -13.86 1.89
C ALA A 68 -0.43 -13.17 1.00
N CYS A 69 0.42 -12.34 1.60
CA CYS A 69 1.47 -11.60 0.91
C CYS A 69 2.88 -12.09 1.31
N HIS A 70 3.00 -12.68 2.49
CA HIS A 70 4.24 -13.21 3.03
C HIS A 70 4.20 -14.74 3.02
N THR A 71 5.25 -15.34 2.50
CA THR A 71 5.43 -16.80 2.50
C THR A 71 6.89 -17.14 2.80
N PRO A 72 7.17 -18.26 3.50
CA PRO A 72 6.26 -19.16 4.19
C PRO A 72 5.94 -18.69 5.63
N THR A 73 4.66 -18.55 6.01
CA THR A 73 4.28 -18.04 7.35
C THR A 73 4.24 -19.08 8.46
N ILE A 74 3.88 -20.33 8.14
CA ILE A 74 3.71 -21.38 9.16
C ILE A 74 5.07 -21.77 9.74
N GLU A 75 6.04 -22.10 8.88
CA GLU A 75 7.41 -22.44 9.27
C GLU A 75 8.06 -21.32 10.09
N HIS A 76 7.89 -20.06 9.66
CA HIS A 76 8.38 -18.90 10.39
C HIS A 76 7.80 -18.79 11.82
N LEU A 77 6.52 -19.08 12.00
CA LEU A 77 5.88 -19.07 13.32
C LEU A 77 6.33 -20.26 14.18
N GLU A 78 6.45 -21.46 13.59
CA GLU A 78 6.91 -22.67 14.28
C GLU A 78 8.37 -22.57 14.75
N GLU A 79 9.21 -21.89 13.98
CA GLU A 79 10.61 -21.64 14.35
C GLU A 79 10.79 -20.45 15.32
N GLY A 80 9.68 -19.90 15.84
CA GLY A 80 9.70 -18.80 16.80
C GLY A 80 10.14 -17.47 16.21
N GLY A 81 9.79 -17.20 14.95
CA GLY A 81 10.15 -15.98 14.23
C GLY A 81 11.54 -16.02 13.59
N ARG A 82 12.15 -17.20 13.49
CA ARG A 82 13.40 -17.42 12.75
C ARG A 82 13.09 -17.75 11.28
N GLY A 83 14.09 -17.59 10.41
CA GLY A 83 13.92 -17.79 8.96
C GLY A 83 13.61 -16.52 8.16
N ASN A 84 13.75 -16.61 6.84
CA ASN A 84 13.47 -15.51 5.92
C ASN A 84 12.05 -15.63 5.38
N ILE A 85 11.28 -14.55 5.50
CA ILE A 85 10.01 -14.38 4.82
C ILE A 85 10.28 -13.72 3.46
N GLU A 86 9.71 -14.29 2.40
CA GLU A 86 9.76 -13.68 1.07
C GLU A 86 8.81 -12.49 0.99
N LEU A 87 9.24 -11.47 0.23
CA LEU A 87 8.40 -10.32 -0.09
C LEU A 87 7.51 -10.67 -1.28
N PRO A 88 6.27 -10.15 -1.33
CA PRO A 88 5.37 -10.44 -2.42
C PRO A 88 5.95 -9.95 -3.76
N ASP A 89 5.88 -10.83 -4.74
CA ASP A 89 6.10 -10.52 -6.15
C ASP A 89 4.82 -9.98 -6.80
N SER A 90 4.90 -9.58 -8.07
CA SER A 90 3.75 -9.10 -8.82
C SER A 90 2.66 -10.18 -8.96
N ASN A 91 3.03 -11.46 -9.06
CA ASN A 91 2.06 -12.55 -9.21
C ASN A 91 1.15 -12.67 -7.98
N THR A 92 1.71 -12.42 -6.79
CA THR A 92 0.95 -12.38 -5.53
C THR A 92 -0.19 -11.37 -5.61
N CYS A 93 0.05 -10.19 -6.18
CA CYS A 93 -0.97 -9.18 -6.39
C CYS A 93 -1.93 -9.55 -7.53
N LEU A 94 -1.39 -10.08 -8.64
CA LEU A 94 -2.15 -10.41 -9.84
C LEU A 94 -3.08 -11.60 -9.65
N ALA A 95 -2.80 -12.50 -8.72
CA ALA A 95 -3.69 -13.60 -8.33
C ALA A 95 -5.12 -13.12 -8.04
N CYS A 96 -5.28 -11.87 -7.59
CA CYS A 96 -6.59 -11.23 -7.41
C CYS A 96 -6.84 -10.06 -8.39
N HIS A 97 -5.83 -9.26 -8.71
CA HIS A 97 -6.02 -8.05 -9.54
C HIS A 97 -6.09 -8.31 -11.05
N GLN A 98 -5.56 -9.44 -11.55
CA GLN A 98 -5.50 -9.70 -12.99
C GLN A 98 -6.88 -9.82 -13.66
N TYR A 99 -7.86 -10.36 -12.92
CA TYR A 99 -9.20 -10.65 -13.46
C TYR A 99 -10.24 -9.59 -13.09
N ASN A 100 -10.03 -8.86 -12.00
CA ASN A 100 -10.99 -7.89 -11.46
C ASN A 100 -10.70 -6.46 -11.89
N ASP A 101 -9.59 -6.24 -12.60
CA ASP A 101 -9.20 -4.91 -13.04
C ASP A 101 -8.63 -4.90 -14.46
N HIS A 102 -9.34 -4.20 -15.35
CA HIS A 102 -8.97 -4.04 -16.74
C HIS A 102 -7.70 -3.20 -16.93
N GLU A 103 -7.36 -2.32 -15.98
CA GLU A 103 -6.17 -1.47 -16.09
C GLU A 103 -4.85 -2.24 -15.88
N ARG A 104 -4.91 -3.38 -15.18
CA ARG A 104 -3.74 -4.23 -14.86
C ARG A 104 -3.73 -5.54 -15.65
N MET A 105 -4.73 -5.79 -16.51
CA MET A 105 -4.84 -7.04 -17.27
C MET A 105 -3.67 -7.29 -18.23
N ASN A 106 -3.00 -6.22 -18.70
CA ASN A 106 -1.84 -6.29 -19.59
C ASN A 106 -0.52 -6.07 -18.86
N TRP A 107 -0.49 -6.13 -17.52
CA TRP A 107 0.72 -5.87 -16.74
C TRP A 107 1.92 -6.68 -17.21
N ALA A 108 1.73 -7.97 -17.47
CA ALA A 108 2.78 -8.88 -17.95
C ALA A 108 3.47 -8.40 -19.24
N PHE A 109 2.81 -7.57 -20.03
CA PHE A 109 3.34 -7.01 -21.28
C PHE A 109 3.87 -5.58 -21.13
N SER A 110 3.68 -4.95 -19.97
CA SER A 110 4.12 -3.58 -19.71
C SER A 110 5.65 -3.48 -19.68
N GLU A 111 6.18 -2.32 -20.04
CA GLU A 111 7.63 -2.09 -19.98
C GLU A 111 8.16 -2.18 -18.55
N HIS A 112 7.36 -1.82 -17.54
CA HIS A 112 7.74 -1.98 -16.13
C HIS A 112 7.86 -3.46 -15.73
N SER A 113 6.91 -4.32 -16.13
CA SER A 113 7.01 -5.75 -15.86
C SER A 113 8.22 -6.36 -16.58
N LYS A 114 8.49 -5.96 -17.83
CA LYS A 114 9.68 -6.42 -18.57
C LYS A 114 10.99 -5.98 -17.92
N ALA A 115 10.99 -4.81 -17.28
CA ALA A 115 12.12 -4.30 -16.52
C ALA A 115 12.27 -4.93 -15.12
N GLY A 116 11.43 -5.90 -14.75
CA GLY A 116 11.46 -6.57 -13.43
C GLY A 116 11.02 -5.65 -12.29
N VAL A 117 10.21 -4.64 -12.57
CA VAL A 117 9.61 -3.78 -11.54
C VAL A 117 8.43 -4.52 -10.93
N GLU A 118 8.37 -4.56 -9.60
CA GLU A 118 7.31 -5.20 -8.81
C GLU A 118 6.30 -4.16 -8.29
N CYS A 119 5.04 -4.57 -8.12
CA CYS A 119 3.95 -3.68 -7.67
C CYS A 119 4.31 -2.90 -6.39
N ARG A 120 4.97 -3.56 -5.43
CA ARG A 120 5.39 -2.99 -4.15
C ARG A 120 6.39 -1.85 -4.26
N GLN A 121 7.18 -1.80 -5.34
CA GLN A 121 8.18 -0.74 -5.52
C GLN A 121 7.53 0.61 -5.79
N CYS A 122 6.31 0.62 -6.32
CA CYS A 122 5.51 1.82 -6.52
C CYS A 122 4.46 2.03 -5.41
N HIS A 123 3.68 0.99 -5.09
CA HIS A 123 2.54 1.13 -4.17
C HIS A 123 2.92 1.20 -2.69
N GLY A 124 4.15 0.83 -2.32
CA GLY A 124 4.65 0.94 -0.95
C GLY A 124 3.78 0.17 0.05
N THR A 125 3.89 -1.15 0.04
CA THR A 125 3.01 -2.06 0.82
C THR A 125 3.04 -1.82 2.33
N HIS A 126 4.16 -1.35 2.89
CA HIS A 126 4.28 -1.00 4.32
C HIS A 126 4.78 0.44 4.57
N SER A 127 5.08 1.21 3.52
CA SER A 127 5.43 2.65 3.59
C SER A 127 5.67 3.18 2.18
N PRO A 128 5.18 4.38 1.82
CA PRO A 128 5.50 5.00 0.54
C PRO A 128 6.95 5.52 0.55
N LYS A 129 7.77 5.06 -0.41
CA LYS A 129 9.18 5.49 -0.60
C LYS A 129 9.35 6.99 -0.96
N VAL A 130 8.26 7.74 -1.08
CA VAL A 130 8.24 9.13 -1.57
C VAL A 130 8.87 10.12 -0.57
N LYS A 131 9.05 9.74 0.71
CA LYS A 131 9.58 10.65 1.75
C LYS A 131 11.05 11.06 1.56
N GLU A 132 11.83 10.36 0.74
CA GLU A 132 13.28 10.61 0.56
C GLU A 132 13.62 11.36 -0.74
N LEU A 133 12.64 11.89 -1.46
CA LEU A 133 12.89 12.55 -2.74
C LEU A 133 13.54 13.93 -2.59
N PRO A 134 14.40 14.35 -3.54
CA PRO A 134 15.03 15.67 -3.53
C PRO A 134 13.99 16.79 -3.35
N PRO A 135 14.30 17.88 -2.61
CA PRO A 135 13.40 19.00 -2.38
C PRO A 135 12.77 19.58 -3.66
N GLN A 136 13.48 19.50 -4.78
CA GLN A 136 13.02 19.95 -6.10
C GLN A 136 11.85 19.12 -6.67
N LEU A 137 11.64 17.91 -6.15
CA LEU A 137 10.52 17.04 -6.49
C LEU A 137 9.41 17.06 -5.43
N MET A 138 9.59 17.78 -4.31
CA MET A 138 8.55 17.90 -3.29
C MET A 138 7.40 18.84 -3.70
N LYS A 139 7.57 19.61 -4.79
CA LYS A 139 6.53 20.50 -5.34
C LYS A 139 5.59 19.80 -6.34
N THR A 140 5.98 18.64 -6.86
CA THR A 140 5.15 17.84 -7.78
C THR A 140 4.22 16.90 -7.00
N ASP A 141 3.28 16.26 -7.68
CA ASP A 141 2.45 15.23 -7.06
C ASP A 141 3.28 14.00 -6.67
N ARG A 142 2.80 13.24 -5.68
CA ARG A 142 3.52 12.09 -5.12
C ARG A 142 3.81 11.01 -6.16
N ASP A 143 2.91 10.82 -7.13
CA ASP A 143 3.04 9.79 -8.14
C ASP A 143 4.11 10.18 -9.15
N SER A 144 4.10 11.42 -9.63
CA SER A 144 5.16 11.95 -10.49
C SER A 144 6.52 11.96 -9.79
N ALA A 145 6.55 12.27 -8.50
CA ALA A 145 7.77 12.25 -7.69
C ALA A 145 8.37 10.83 -7.64
N LEU A 146 7.52 9.82 -7.46
CA LEU A 146 7.89 8.40 -7.53
C LEU A 146 8.36 8.01 -8.93
N CYS A 147 7.63 8.34 -10.00
CA CYS A 147 8.06 8.04 -11.38
C CYS A 147 9.46 8.61 -11.65
N MET A 148 9.66 9.86 -11.25
CA MET A 148 10.94 10.51 -11.40
C MET A 148 12.03 9.81 -10.59
N SER A 149 11.76 9.09 -9.47
CA SER A 149 12.79 8.37 -8.67
C SER A 149 13.71 7.52 -9.54
N CYS A 150 13.16 6.92 -10.59
CA CYS A 150 13.90 6.16 -11.59
C CYS A 150 14.07 6.96 -12.91
N HIS A 151 13.04 7.68 -13.37
CA HIS A 151 13.09 8.47 -14.61
C HIS A 151 13.75 9.85 -14.43
N ARG A 152 15.03 9.83 -14.08
CA ARG A 152 15.84 11.03 -13.78
C ARG A 152 16.08 11.89 -15.03
N ASP A 153 16.12 11.30 -16.22
CA ASP A 153 16.26 12.00 -17.49
C ASP A 153 15.01 12.86 -17.80
N VAL A 154 13.82 12.31 -17.56
CA VAL A 154 12.56 13.05 -17.69
C VAL A 154 12.48 14.16 -16.66
N ALA A 155 12.89 13.88 -15.41
CA ALA A 155 12.98 14.89 -14.36
C ALA A 155 13.88 16.07 -14.76
N ALA A 156 15.00 15.80 -15.44
CA ALA A 156 15.89 16.83 -15.97
C ALA A 156 15.26 17.61 -17.12
N ARG A 157 14.55 16.96 -18.05
CA ARG A 157 13.85 17.65 -19.15
C ARG A 157 12.76 18.60 -18.66
N LEU A 158 12.06 18.22 -17.60
CA LEU A 158 11.07 19.07 -16.95
C LEU A 158 11.71 20.30 -16.25
N THR A 159 13.05 20.42 -16.20
CA THR A 159 13.70 21.66 -15.75
C THR A 159 14.06 22.63 -16.86
N LEU A 160 13.80 22.27 -18.12
CA LEU A 160 14.06 23.13 -19.27
C LEU A 160 13.07 24.30 -19.33
N THR A 161 13.40 25.32 -20.10
CA THR A 161 12.60 26.55 -20.23
C THR A 161 11.17 26.32 -20.73
N SER A 162 10.94 25.31 -21.57
CA SER A 162 9.61 24.89 -22.00
C SER A 162 9.39 23.45 -21.56
N HIS A 163 8.38 23.20 -20.71
CA HIS A 163 7.96 21.86 -20.28
C HIS A 163 6.45 21.88 -19.96
N HIS A 164 5.81 20.71 -19.90
CA HIS A 164 4.47 20.61 -19.30
C HIS A 164 4.56 20.78 -17.78
N PRO A 165 3.53 21.33 -17.12
CA PRO A 165 3.61 21.81 -15.74
C PRO A 165 3.52 20.69 -14.69
N VAL A 166 4.35 19.64 -14.84
CA VAL A 166 4.40 18.49 -13.94
C VAL A 166 5.14 18.82 -12.65
N ARG A 167 6.23 19.58 -12.73
CA ARG A 167 7.01 19.97 -11.54
C ARG A 167 6.28 20.98 -10.67
N GLU A 168 5.40 21.74 -11.28
CA GLU A 168 4.48 22.69 -10.68
C GLU A 168 3.26 22.00 -10.06
N GLY A 169 3.07 20.70 -10.31
CA GLY A 169 1.98 19.90 -9.75
C GLY A 169 0.62 20.13 -10.44
N ALA A 170 0.58 20.85 -11.56
CA ALA A 170 -0.66 21.07 -12.32
C ALA A 170 -1.00 19.90 -13.27
N LEU A 171 -0.04 19.01 -13.52
CA LEU A 171 -0.19 17.79 -14.30
C LEU A 171 0.61 16.66 -13.64
N SER A 172 0.18 15.41 -13.81
CA SER A 172 0.89 14.22 -13.35
C SER A 172 1.31 13.33 -14.52
N CYS A 173 2.35 12.52 -14.33
CA CYS A 173 2.79 11.53 -15.32
C CYS A 173 1.63 10.63 -15.80
N VAL A 174 0.71 10.27 -14.89
CA VAL A 174 -0.40 9.35 -15.18
C VAL A 174 -1.53 9.94 -16.02
N ASN A 175 -1.53 11.27 -16.23
CA ASN A 175 -2.48 11.88 -17.17
C ASN A 175 -2.14 11.55 -18.63
N CYS A 176 -0.86 11.25 -18.89
CA CYS A 176 -0.37 10.84 -20.20
C CYS A 176 -0.05 9.35 -20.25
N HIS A 177 0.54 8.78 -19.20
CA HIS A 177 1.00 7.39 -19.18
C HIS A 177 0.12 6.48 -18.30
N ALA A 178 -0.07 5.24 -18.72
CA ALA A 178 -0.74 4.18 -17.98
C ALA A 178 0.28 3.13 -17.50
N PRO A 179 0.94 3.31 -16.34
CA PRO A 179 2.12 2.53 -15.94
C PRO A 179 1.89 1.02 -15.84
N HIS A 180 0.62 0.57 -15.80
CA HIS A 180 0.23 -0.84 -15.77
C HIS A 180 -0.08 -1.46 -17.13
N ASP A 181 -0.24 -0.65 -18.18
CA ASP A 181 -0.73 -1.10 -19.48
C ASP A 181 0.36 -1.09 -20.56
N ALA A 182 0.46 -2.20 -21.27
CA ALA A 182 1.32 -2.40 -22.41
C ALA A 182 0.78 -1.78 -23.70
N ARG A 183 -0.52 -1.47 -23.77
CA ARG A 183 -1.16 -0.92 -24.97
C ARG A 183 -0.88 0.56 -25.18
N GLN A 184 -0.11 1.21 -24.31
CA GLN A 184 0.31 2.59 -24.51
C GLN A 184 1.05 2.84 -25.82
N THR A 185 1.59 1.78 -26.45
CA THR A 185 2.27 1.81 -27.74
C THR A 185 1.39 1.45 -28.94
N SER A 186 0.11 1.05 -28.78
CA SER A 186 -0.74 0.83 -29.96
C SER A 186 -2.26 0.94 -29.73
N LEU A 187 -2.90 1.45 -30.79
CA LEU A 187 -4.33 1.47 -31.14
C LEU A 187 -5.14 2.73 -30.82
N ILE A 188 -4.69 3.58 -29.89
CA ILE A 188 -5.19 4.96 -29.76
C ILE A 188 -3.99 5.91 -29.79
N GLY A 189 -3.87 6.61 -30.91
CA GLY A 189 -2.65 7.30 -31.33
C GLY A 189 -2.18 8.37 -30.34
N ILE A 190 -0.88 8.63 -30.38
CA ILE A 190 -0.24 9.70 -29.62
C ILE A 190 -0.97 11.05 -29.75
N ASN A 191 -1.55 11.33 -30.92
CA ASN A 191 -2.37 12.51 -31.17
C ASN A 191 -3.66 12.56 -30.34
N GLU A 192 -4.28 11.42 -30.05
CA GLU A 192 -5.46 11.39 -29.19
C GLU A 192 -5.09 11.79 -27.76
N ARG A 193 -3.94 11.32 -27.25
CA ARG A 193 -3.42 11.70 -25.93
C ARG A 193 -3.20 13.20 -25.82
N CYS A 194 -2.63 13.82 -26.86
CA CYS A 194 -2.44 15.27 -26.93
C CYS A 194 -3.79 16.01 -27.00
N THR A 195 -4.67 15.56 -27.89
CA THR A 195 -5.94 16.26 -28.15
C THR A 195 -6.94 16.14 -27.01
N ARG A 196 -6.80 15.19 -26.07
CA ARG A 196 -7.60 15.17 -24.82
C ARG A 196 -7.61 16.52 -24.11
N CYS A 197 -6.48 17.23 -24.11
CA CYS A 197 -6.38 18.58 -23.56
C CYS A 197 -6.30 19.65 -24.67
N HIS A 198 -5.55 19.38 -25.75
CA HIS A 198 -5.36 20.32 -26.87
C HIS A 198 -6.48 20.18 -27.90
N GLN A 199 -7.72 20.40 -27.48
CA GLN A 199 -8.92 20.21 -28.31
C GLN A 199 -8.97 21.17 -29.51
N ASN A 200 -8.31 22.33 -29.40
CA ASN A 200 -8.27 23.32 -30.47
C ASN A 200 -7.59 22.80 -31.75
N VAL A 201 -6.57 21.94 -31.61
CA VAL A 201 -5.84 21.33 -32.73
C VAL A 201 -6.42 20.00 -33.18
N ARG A 202 -7.49 19.50 -32.54
CA ARG A 202 -8.16 18.27 -32.96
C ARG A 202 -8.81 18.48 -34.33
N GLY A 203 -8.55 17.54 -35.24
CA GLY A 203 -9.14 17.50 -36.59
C GLY A 203 -10.55 16.90 -36.61
N PRO A 204 -11.19 16.86 -37.79
CA PRO A 204 -10.66 17.32 -39.07
C PRO A 204 -10.72 18.86 -39.23
N LYS A 205 -9.71 19.47 -39.87
CA LYS A 205 -9.72 20.88 -40.31
C LYS A 205 -9.81 20.99 -41.84
N VAL A 206 -10.23 22.15 -42.36
CA VAL A 206 -10.29 22.41 -43.82
C VAL A 206 -8.90 22.33 -44.46
N PHE A 207 -7.89 22.85 -43.77
CA PHE A 207 -6.49 22.74 -44.15
C PHE A 207 -5.71 22.17 -42.97
N GLU A 208 -5.15 20.99 -43.15
CA GLU A 208 -4.35 20.32 -42.14
C GLU A 208 -2.87 20.38 -42.52
N HIS A 209 -2.02 20.58 -41.52
CA HIS A 209 -0.59 20.44 -41.71
C HIS A 209 -0.26 18.94 -41.54
N PRO A 210 0.24 18.24 -42.58
CA PRO A 210 0.38 16.78 -42.55
C PRO A 210 1.09 16.21 -41.31
N PRO A 211 2.21 16.76 -40.82
CA PRO A 211 2.88 16.27 -39.62
C PRO A 211 2.00 16.29 -38.36
N VAL A 212 1.06 17.23 -38.25
CA VAL A 212 0.15 17.32 -37.09
C VAL A 212 -0.89 16.20 -37.11
N VAL A 213 -1.30 15.77 -38.31
CA VAL A 213 -2.26 14.67 -38.49
C VAL A 213 -1.60 13.33 -38.20
N GLU A 214 -0.33 13.20 -38.57
CA GLU A 214 0.48 11.99 -38.41
C GLU A 214 0.91 11.79 -36.96
N ASP A 215 1.71 12.70 -36.40
CA ASP A 215 2.26 12.58 -35.05
C ASP A 215 2.73 13.94 -34.50
N CYS A 216 2.12 14.37 -33.39
CA CYS A 216 2.49 15.58 -32.65
C CYS A 216 3.99 15.61 -32.26
N LEU A 217 4.58 14.44 -32.02
CA LEU A 217 5.97 14.30 -31.61
C LEU A 217 6.96 14.58 -32.74
N ILE A 218 6.55 14.63 -34.01
CA ILE A 218 7.46 15.03 -35.11
C ILE A 218 8.09 16.40 -34.80
N CYS A 219 7.32 17.29 -34.19
CA CYS A 219 7.76 18.64 -33.84
C CYS A 219 7.90 18.87 -32.33
N HIS A 220 7.18 18.13 -31.47
CA HIS A 220 7.15 18.40 -30.02
C HIS A 220 7.91 17.38 -29.17
N ASN A 221 8.54 17.85 -28.10
CA ASN A 221 9.10 17.06 -27.01
C ASN A 221 8.28 17.30 -25.73
N PRO A 222 7.36 16.39 -25.36
CA PRO A 222 6.36 16.63 -24.32
C PRO A 222 6.96 16.75 -22.91
N HIS A 223 8.16 16.22 -22.68
CA HIS A 223 8.81 16.27 -21.37
C HIS A 223 9.65 17.53 -21.16
N GLY A 224 10.01 18.22 -22.25
CA GLY A 224 10.68 19.51 -22.18
C GLY A 224 11.64 19.77 -23.32
N SER A 225 11.85 21.04 -23.62
CA SER A 225 12.75 21.53 -24.65
C SER A 225 13.37 22.87 -24.25
N PRO A 226 14.62 23.18 -24.66
CA PRO A 226 15.15 24.53 -24.58
C PRO A 226 14.38 25.51 -25.49
N ASN A 227 13.70 24.99 -26.52
CA ASN A 227 12.94 25.78 -27.49
C ASN A 227 11.53 26.06 -26.96
N ARG A 228 10.99 27.24 -27.30
CA ARG A 228 9.61 27.61 -26.95
C ARG A 228 8.61 26.60 -27.52
N ARG A 229 7.48 26.42 -26.82
CA ARG A 229 6.38 25.53 -27.24
C ARG A 229 6.81 24.08 -27.40
N LEU A 230 7.77 23.63 -26.58
CA LEU A 230 8.23 22.24 -26.56
C LEU A 230 8.80 21.77 -27.90
N LEU A 231 9.32 22.63 -28.76
CA LEU A 231 9.74 22.21 -30.10
C LEU A 231 11.06 21.43 -30.09
N GLN A 232 11.20 20.41 -30.94
CA GLN A 232 12.45 19.68 -31.12
C GLN A 232 13.55 20.62 -31.64
N LEU A 233 13.22 21.46 -32.63
CA LEU A 233 14.12 22.48 -33.18
C LEU A 233 13.54 23.88 -32.97
N ALA A 234 14.41 24.87 -32.83
CA ALA A 234 14.00 26.27 -32.82
C ALA A 234 13.46 26.67 -34.20
N GLN A 235 12.43 27.51 -34.24
CA GLN A 235 12.02 28.14 -35.50
C GLN A 235 13.09 29.17 -35.93
N PRO A 236 13.37 29.31 -37.24
CA PRO A 236 12.65 28.70 -38.37
C PRO A 236 13.10 27.29 -38.76
N MET A 237 14.16 26.74 -38.13
CA MET A 237 14.75 25.45 -38.53
C MET A 237 13.82 24.24 -38.43
N GLN A 238 12.76 24.32 -37.62
CA GLN A 238 11.72 23.28 -37.56
C GLN A 238 10.90 23.15 -38.87
N CYS A 239 10.90 24.18 -39.71
CA CYS A 239 10.03 24.31 -40.87
C CYS A 239 10.75 24.10 -42.21
N VAL A 240 12.08 24.02 -42.19
CA VAL A 240 12.94 23.86 -43.37
C VAL A 240 13.45 22.43 -43.46
#